data_AF-A0A256YAR7-F1
#
_entry.id   AF-A0A256YAR7-F1
#
_cell.length_a   1.000
_cell.length_b   1.000
_cell.length_c   1.000
_cell.angle_alpha   90.00
_cell.angle_beta   90.00
_cell.angle_gamma   90.00
#
_symmetry.space_group_name_H-M   'P 1'
#
loop_
_entity.id
_entity.type
_entity.pdbx_description
1 polymer ?
#
loop_
_entity_poly.entity_id
_entity_poly.type
_entity_poly.pdbx_seq_one_letter_code
_entity_poly.pdbx_strand_id
1 'polypeptide(L)'
;MKKTLFDLISRYILPSAKRLLVEILYSNGLNKTEIAMKLHMSPSTISRYLKRERGATIPLESDTFIYESIKKLAWDIISGEKNHYEVEEELARIILRGMSRKIFCRYHKMMDEEIDIVNCRICTNLFSNL
;
A
#
# COMPACT_ATOMS: atom_id res chain seq x y z
N MET A 1 21.57 -8.00 -6.02
CA MET A 1 20.68 -9.17 -6.22
C MET A 1 19.40 -8.64 -6.84
N LYS A 2 19.06 -9.09 -8.05
CA LYS A 2 17.90 -8.62 -8.82
C LYS A 2 16.62 -8.68 -7.96
N LYS A 3 15.90 -7.56 -7.85
CA LYS A 3 14.67 -7.50 -7.04
C LYS A 3 13.50 -7.80 -7.93
N THR A 4 12.86 -8.94 -7.66
CA THR A 4 11.67 -9.34 -8.40
C THR A 4 10.53 -8.35 -8.15
N LEU A 5 9.51 -8.43 -9.01
CA LEU A 5 8.27 -7.68 -8.81
C LEU A 5 7.63 -7.99 -7.44
N PHE A 6 7.66 -9.25 -7.03
CA PHE A 6 7.09 -9.69 -5.75
C PHE A 6 7.92 -9.19 -4.56
N ASP A 7 9.24 -9.06 -4.70
CA ASP A 7 10.07 -8.42 -3.66
C ASP A 7 9.70 -6.95 -3.48
N LEU A 8 9.52 -6.21 -4.59
CA LEU A 8 9.10 -4.81 -4.54
C LEU A 8 7.77 -4.66 -3.78
N ILE A 9 6.78 -5.49 -4.13
CA ILE A 9 5.45 -5.42 -3.52
C ILE A 9 5.50 -5.81 -2.05
N SER A 10 5.96 -7.03 -1.75
CA SER A 10 5.83 -7.63 -0.42
C SER A 10 6.68 -6.93 0.64
N ARG A 11 7.87 -6.46 0.25
CA ARG A 11 8.82 -5.84 1.20
C ARG A 11 8.64 -4.33 1.32
N TYR A 12 8.10 -3.66 0.30
CA TYR A 12 8.11 -2.19 0.26
C TYR A 12 6.73 -1.59 0.00
N ILE A 13 6.06 -1.92 -1.10
CA ILE A 13 4.79 -1.25 -1.46
C ILE A 13 3.68 -1.61 -0.46
N LEU A 14 3.42 -2.90 -0.24
CA LEU A 14 2.32 -3.35 0.62
C LEU A 14 2.50 -2.87 2.07
N PRO A 15 3.70 -2.97 2.70
CA PRO A 15 3.92 -2.38 4.03
C PRO A 15 3.72 -0.87 4.05
N SER A 16 4.11 -0.14 3.00
CA SER A 16 3.94 1.32 2.94
C SER A 16 2.47 1.72 2.79
N ALA A 17 1.70 0.97 2.01
CA ALA A 17 0.26 1.18 1.84
C ALA A 17 -0.49 0.89 3.15
N LYS A 18 -0.16 -0.22 3.84
CA LYS A 18 -0.72 -0.54 5.17
C LYS A 18 -0.36 0.51 6.21
N ARG A 19 0.88 1.04 6.21
CA ARG A 19 1.27 2.16 7.07
C ARG A 19 0.37 3.38 6.84
N LEU A 20 0.25 3.80 5.59
CA LEU A 20 -0.52 5.00 5.22
C LEU A 20 -1.99 4.84 5.63
N LEU A 21 -2.59 3.67 5.39
CA LEU A 21 -3.95 3.37 5.84
C LEU A 21 -4.10 3.50 7.37
N VAL A 22 -3.17 2.92 8.13
CA VAL A 22 -3.16 3.01 9.60
C VAL A 22 -3.00 4.45 10.09
N GLU A 23 -2.09 5.23 9.49
CA GLU A 23 -1.89 6.64 9.83
C GLU A 23 -3.16 7.47 9.56
N ILE A 24 -3.86 7.23 8.45
CA ILE A 24 -5.12 7.90 8.11
C ILE A 24 -6.23 7.51 9.09
N LEU A 25 -6.42 6.21 9.39
CA LEU A 25 -7.43 5.76 10.34
C LEU A 25 -7.21 6.36 11.73
N TYR A 26 -5.95 6.36 12.20
CA TYR A 26 -5.59 6.95 13.48
C TYR A 26 -5.83 8.47 13.53
N SER A 27 -5.49 9.17 12.45
CA SER A 27 -5.72 10.62 12.33
C SER A 27 -7.21 10.98 12.26
N ASN A 28 -8.08 10.04 11.89
CA ASN A 28 -9.54 10.18 11.90
C ASN A 28 -10.19 9.69 13.21
N GLY A 29 -9.41 9.55 14.28
CA GLY A 29 -9.93 9.37 15.64
C GLY A 29 -10.05 7.92 16.12
N LEU A 30 -9.72 6.92 15.28
CA LEU A 30 -9.70 5.54 15.74
C LEU A 30 -8.49 5.27 16.64
N ASN A 31 -8.71 4.54 17.72
CA ASN A 31 -7.63 4.09 18.58
C ASN A 31 -6.94 2.82 18.03
N LYS A 32 -5.77 2.48 18.58
CA LYS A 32 -4.96 1.34 18.09
C LYS A 32 -5.69 0.00 18.15
N THR A 33 -6.56 -0.19 19.13
CA THR A 33 -7.32 -1.44 19.33
C THR A 33 -8.43 -1.56 18.28
N GLU A 34 -9.14 -0.48 17.99
CA GLU A 34 -10.15 -0.43 16.93
C GLU A 34 -9.53 -0.70 15.55
N ILE A 35 -8.40 -0.07 15.26
CA ILE A 35 -7.66 -0.30 14.01
C ILE A 35 -7.20 -1.76 13.92
N ALA A 36 -6.61 -2.30 14.99
CA ALA A 36 -6.16 -3.69 15.03
C ALA A 36 -7.30 -4.68 14.73
N MET A 37 -8.48 -4.44 15.32
CA MET A 37 -9.67 -5.24 15.08
C MET A 37 -10.17 -5.12 13.64
N LYS A 38 -10.39 -3.88 13.13
CA LYS A 38 -10.89 -3.64 11.78
C LYS A 38 -9.97 -4.17 10.68
N LEU A 39 -8.65 -4.15 10.91
CA LEU A 39 -7.65 -4.62 9.95
C LEU A 39 -7.20 -6.06 10.20
N HIS A 40 -7.72 -6.75 11.22
CA HIS A 40 -7.29 -8.10 11.62
C HIS A 40 -5.76 -8.22 11.80
N MET A 41 -5.16 -7.23 12.44
CA MET A 41 -3.72 -7.18 12.74
C MET A 41 -3.47 -7.11 14.25
N SER A 42 -2.28 -7.50 14.68
CA SER A 42 -1.91 -7.34 16.09
C SER A 42 -1.77 -5.85 16.46
N PRO A 43 -2.11 -5.43 17.70
CA PRO A 43 -1.86 -4.07 18.18
C PRO A 43 -0.38 -3.67 18.11
N SER A 44 0.53 -4.65 18.24
CA SER A 44 1.97 -4.44 18.04
C SER A 44 2.30 -4.05 16.60
N THR A 45 1.64 -4.66 15.60
CA THR A 45 1.81 -4.30 14.19
C THR A 45 1.34 -2.87 13.92
N ILE A 46 0.18 -2.49 14.46
CA ILE A 46 -0.34 -1.11 14.35
C ILE A 46 0.63 -0.11 14.96
N SER A 47 1.17 -0.42 16.14
CA SER A 47 2.15 0.44 16.81
C SER A 47 3.42 0.63 15.98
N ARG A 48 3.92 -0.44 15.34
CA ARG A 48 5.10 -0.37 14.47
C ARG A 48 4.87 0.47 13.22
N TYR A 49 3.66 0.44 12.65
CA TYR A 49 3.29 1.32 11.54
C TYR A 49 3.26 2.79 11.98
N LEU A 50 2.59 3.11 13.08
CA LEU A 50 2.51 4.49 13.59
C LEU A 50 3.88 5.06 13.99
N LYS A 51 4.79 4.22 14.52
CA LYS A 51 6.18 4.60 14.81
C LYS A 51 7.07 4.64 13.58
N ARG A 52 6.55 4.31 12.39
CA ARG A 52 7.31 4.23 11.13
C ARG A 52 8.46 3.23 11.13
N GLU A 53 8.45 2.27 12.05
CA GLU A 53 9.38 1.13 12.09
C GLU A 53 9.09 0.11 10.98
N ARG A 54 7.92 0.22 10.33
CA ARG A 54 7.49 -0.59 9.19
C ARG A 54 6.80 0.28 8.15
N GLY A 55 7.11 0.07 6.87
CA GLY A 55 6.42 0.73 5.74
C GLY A 55 6.84 2.19 5.50
N ALA A 56 7.95 2.66 6.05
CA ALA A 56 8.44 4.03 5.87
C ALA A 56 9.33 4.23 4.64
N THR A 57 9.67 3.15 3.91
CA THR A 57 10.64 3.20 2.81
C THR A 57 10.13 3.96 1.59
N ILE A 58 8.83 3.85 1.28
CA ILE A 58 8.23 4.49 0.11
C ILE A 58 7.20 5.52 0.58
N PRO A 59 7.35 6.82 0.22
CA PRO A 59 6.40 7.86 0.58
C PRO A 59 5.19 7.82 -0.37
N LEU A 60 4.31 6.84 -0.19
CA LEU A 60 3.11 6.66 -1.03
C LEU A 60 2.12 7.83 -0.93
N GLU A 61 2.16 8.57 0.16
CA GLU A 61 1.40 9.81 0.35
C GLU A 61 1.74 10.92 -0.66
N SER A 62 2.89 10.82 -1.34
CA SER A 62 3.28 11.79 -2.38
C SER A 62 2.61 11.57 -3.74
N ASP A 63 1.97 10.42 -3.95
CA ASP A 63 1.22 10.13 -5.18
C ASP A 63 -0.27 10.34 -4.96
N THR A 64 -0.88 11.27 -5.70
CA THR A 64 -2.28 11.65 -5.54
C THR A 64 -3.24 10.48 -5.74
N PHE A 65 -3.00 9.61 -6.72
CA PHE A 65 -3.90 8.48 -6.98
C PHE A 65 -3.87 7.49 -5.81
N ILE A 66 -2.66 7.14 -5.33
CA ILE A 66 -2.51 6.21 -4.20
C ILE A 66 -3.08 6.81 -2.92
N TYR A 67 -2.75 8.07 -2.61
CA TYR A 67 -3.21 8.73 -1.40
C TYR A 67 -4.75 8.83 -1.34
N GLU A 68 -5.38 9.33 -2.39
CA GLU A 68 -6.85 9.45 -2.43
C GLU A 68 -7.54 8.08 -2.41
N SER A 69 -6.98 7.06 -3.06
CA SER A 69 -7.54 5.70 -3.02
C SER A 69 -7.49 5.09 -1.61
N ILE A 70 -6.36 5.25 -0.90
CA ILE A 70 -6.21 4.74 0.47
C ILE A 70 -7.08 5.54 1.44
N LYS A 71 -7.21 6.86 1.24
CA LYS A 71 -8.10 7.71 2.02
C LYS A 71 -9.56 7.31 1.86
N LYS A 72 -9.99 7.00 0.63
CA LYS A 72 -11.33 6.44 0.38
C LYS A 72 -11.53 5.12 1.12
N LEU A 73 -10.58 4.18 1.00
CA LEU A 73 -10.65 2.91 1.74
C LEU A 73 -10.73 3.13 3.26
N ALA A 74 -10.02 4.12 3.81
CA ALA A 74 -10.11 4.46 5.22
C ALA A 74 -11.54 4.92 5.60
N TRP A 75 -12.20 5.72 4.76
CA TRP A 75 -13.59 6.13 4.97
C TRP A 75 -14.55 4.94 4.96
N ASP A 76 -14.43 4.04 3.99
CA ASP A 76 -15.26 2.83 3.90
C ASP A 76 -15.11 1.94 5.16
N ILE A 77 -13.90 1.89 5.74
CA ILE A 77 -13.61 1.18 7.01
C ILE A 77 -14.25 1.87 8.21
N ILE A 78 -14.25 3.21 8.23
CA ILE A 78 -14.82 4.01 9.31
C ILE A 78 -16.34 3.91 9.30
N SER A 79 -16.96 4.02 8.12
CA SER A 79 -18.43 3.90 7.96
C SER A 79 -18.95 2.47 8.16
N GLY A 80 -18.07 1.47 8.13
CA GLY A 80 -18.45 0.07 8.29
C GLY A 80 -18.98 -0.57 7.01
N GLU A 81 -18.73 0.04 5.86
CA GLU A 81 -19.15 -0.45 4.53
C GLU A 81 -18.33 -1.64 4.03
N LYS A 82 -17.13 -1.88 4.60
CA LYS A 82 -16.26 -2.98 4.22
C LYS A 82 -15.91 -3.88 5.41
N ASN A 83 -16.03 -5.19 5.21
CA ASN A 83 -15.44 -6.20 6.08
C ASN A 83 -13.94 -6.39 5.77
N HIS A 84 -13.25 -7.20 6.57
CA HIS A 84 -11.80 -7.35 6.47
C HIS A 84 -11.31 -7.99 5.17
N TYR A 85 -12.09 -8.88 4.54
CA TYR A 85 -11.74 -9.44 3.24
C TYR A 85 -11.84 -8.37 2.15
N GLU A 86 -12.88 -7.53 2.20
CA GLU A 86 -13.07 -6.42 1.25
C GLU A 86 -12.00 -5.34 1.41
N VAL A 87 -11.48 -5.14 2.62
CA VAL A 87 -10.35 -4.24 2.88
C VAL A 87 -9.06 -4.76 2.25
N GLU A 88 -8.72 -6.04 2.47
CA GLU A 88 -7.53 -6.63 1.86
C GLU A 88 -7.65 -6.68 0.33
N GLU A 89 -8.85 -6.96 -0.20
CA GLU A 89 -9.13 -6.92 -1.63
C GLU A 89 -8.94 -5.51 -2.21
N GLU A 90 -9.55 -4.48 -1.61
CA GLU A 90 -9.43 -3.11 -2.11
C GLU A 90 -7.99 -2.62 -2.04
N LEU A 91 -7.27 -2.93 -0.96
CA LEU A 91 -5.86 -2.59 -0.83
C LEU A 91 -5.01 -3.25 -1.93
N ALA A 92 -5.27 -4.52 -2.24
CA ALA A 92 -4.63 -5.21 -3.35
C ALA A 92 -4.96 -4.54 -4.69
N ARG A 93 -6.24 -4.19 -4.95
CA ARG A 93 -6.66 -3.49 -6.17
C ARG A 93 -5.95 -2.15 -6.33
N ILE A 94 -5.83 -1.35 -5.27
CA ILE A 94 -5.11 -0.07 -5.28
C ILE A 94 -3.65 -0.28 -5.71
N ILE A 95 -2.97 -1.27 -5.12
CA ILE A 95 -1.58 -1.59 -5.45
C ILE A 95 -1.46 -2.04 -6.91
N LEU A 96 -2.30 -2.97 -7.36
CA LEU A 96 -2.24 -3.50 -8.73
C LEU A 96 -2.53 -2.40 -9.78
N ARG A 97 -3.46 -1.48 -9.50
CA ARG A 97 -3.69 -0.29 -10.33
C ARG A 97 -2.51 0.65 -10.34
N GLY A 98 -1.85 0.86 -9.20
CA GLY A 98 -0.60 1.62 -9.15
C GLY A 98 0.50 1.00 -10.02
N MET A 99 0.57 -0.33 -10.04
CA MET A 99 1.49 -1.08 -10.90
C MET A 99 1.16 -0.93 -12.38
N SER A 100 -0.11 -1.06 -12.77
CA SER A 100 -0.54 -0.89 -14.17
C SER A 100 -0.31 0.53 -14.70
N ARG A 101 -0.29 1.52 -13.80
CA ARG A 101 0.00 2.93 -14.10
C ARG A 101 1.48 3.32 -14.00
N LYS A 102 2.38 2.36 -13.80
CA LYS A 102 3.84 2.58 -13.63
C LYS A 102 4.24 3.47 -12.45
N ILE A 103 3.35 3.71 -11.47
CA ILE A 103 3.60 4.60 -10.32
C ILE A 103 4.84 4.16 -9.53
N PHE A 104 5.04 2.84 -9.41
CA PHE A 104 6.13 2.30 -8.60
C PHE A 104 7.45 2.08 -9.36
N CYS A 105 7.51 2.34 -10.67
CA CYS A 105 8.70 2.06 -11.47
C CYS A 105 9.93 2.81 -10.97
N ARG A 106 9.77 4.07 -10.52
CA ARG A 106 10.90 4.85 -9.95
C ARG A 106 11.50 4.16 -8.73
N TYR A 107 10.65 3.63 -7.84
CA TYR A 107 11.11 2.93 -6.64
C TYR A 107 11.71 1.58 -6.98
N HIS A 108 11.18 0.90 -8.00
CA HIS A 108 11.78 -0.34 -8.50
C HIS A 108 13.19 -0.13 -9.01
N LYS A 109 13.41 0.94 -9.80
CA LYS A 109 14.75 1.33 -10.29
C LYS A 109 15.72 1.67 -9.16
N MET A 110 15.24 2.34 -8.11
CA MET A 110 16.06 2.64 -6.92
C MET A 110 16.49 1.39 -6.16
N MET A 111 15.71 0.30 -6.22
CA MET A 111 16.01 -0.96 -5.53
C MET A 111 16.78 -1.96 -6.41
N ASP A 112 16.67 -1.80 -7.72
CA ASP A 112 17.31 -2.62 -8.74
C ASP A 112 17.72 -1.72 -9.92
N GLU A 113 18.96 -1.25 -9.84
CA GLU A 113 19.54 -0.34 -10.83
C GLU A 113 19.68 -0.99 -12.21
N GLU A 114 19.61 -2.32 -12.33
CA GLU A 114 19.70 -3.02 -13.61
C GLU A 114 18.38 -2.99 -14.40
N ILE A 115 17.27 -2.59 -13.76
CA ILE A 115 15.98 -2.55 -14.44
C ILE A 115 15.92 -1.40 -15.44
N ASP A 116 15.55 -1.73 -16.68
CA ASP A 116 15.19 -0.75 -17.70
C ASP A 116 13.70 -0.40 -17.58
N ILE A 117 13.39 0.67 -16.85
CA ILE A 117 12.00 1.14 -16.65
C ILE A 117 11.38 1.78 -17.91
N VAL A 118 12.20 2.16 -18.90
CA VAL A 118 11.74 2.74 -20.16
C VAL A 118 11.10 1.64 -21.01
N ASN A 119 11.81 0.51 -21.15
CA ASN A 119 11.36 -0.62 -21.95
C ASN A 119 10.52 -1.64 -21.18
N CYS A 120 10.57 -1.66 -19.84
CA CYS A 120 9.76 -2.58 -19.04
C CYS A 120 8.25 -2.33 -19.21
N ARG A 121 7.53 -3.42 -19.51
CA ARG A 121 6.07 -3.47 -19.66
C ARG A 121 5.40 -4.56 -18.82
N ILE A 122 6.12 -5.19 -17.89
CA ILE A 122 5.62 -6.34 -17.10
C ILE A 122 4.30 -5.98 -16.41
N CYS A 123 4.28 -4.93 -15.59
CA CYS A 123 3.09 -4.53 -14.83
C CYS A 123 1.94 -4.07 -15.73
N THR A 124 2.25 -3.33 -16.81
CA THR A 124 1.22 -2.85 -17.75
C THR A 124 0.60 -4.01 -18.50
N ASN A 125 1.35 -5.06 -18.81
CA ASN A 125 0.83 -6.25 -19.51
C ASN A 125 0.03 -7.16 -18.57
N LEU A 126 0.44 -7.29 -17.30
CA LEU A 126 -0.22 -8.16 -16.34
C LEU A 126 -1.50 -7.56 -15.74
N PHE A 127 -1.56 -6.22 -15.60
CA PHE A 127 -2.56 -5.55 -14.77
C PHE A 127 -3.35 -4.44 -15.50
N SER A 128 -3.27 -4.35 -16.83
CA SER A 128 -3.93 -3.30 -17.63
C SER A 128 -5.46 -3.26 -17.48
N ASN A 129 -6.10 -4.40 -17.20
CA ASN A 129 -7.55 -4.54 -17.16
C ASN A 129 -8.15 -4.43 -15.74
N LEU A 130 -7.40 -3.90 -14.76
CA LEU A 130 -7.80 -3.77 -13.36
C LEU A 130 -8.22 -2.35 -12.96
#